data_AF-A0A660NBZ8-F1
#
_entry.id   AF-A0A660NBZ8-F1
#
_cell.length_a   1.000
_cell.length_b   1.000
_cell.length_c   1.000
_cell.angle_alpha   90.00
_cell.angle_beta   90.00
_cell.angle_gamma   90.00
#
_symmetry.space_group_name_H-M   'P 1'
#
loop_
_entity.id
_entity.type
_entity.pdbx_description
1 polymer ?
#
loop_
_entity_poly.entity_id
_entity_poly.type
_entity_poly.pdbx_seq_one_letter_code
_entity_poly.pdbx_strand_id
1 'polypeptide(L)'
;MANIDKQQIEDKKAAAKAKVNQWKRKQKPLVQMPELTGDAEVDSKADLDAVKKGFRDRLKAENKRKVDVTDSEYWFCVCFQSRAQSEAFLREIGWRKFGDKYLDGVKVAKMMGIELPDDEVPYVAEPKIDKVWASFVDDEE
;
A
#
# COMPACT_ATOMS: atom_id res chain seq x y z
N MET A 1 -15.83 -0.90 -47.10
CA MET A 1 -14.67 -1.43 -46.36
C MET A 1 -13.60 -0.35 -46.09
N ALA A 2 -13.97 0.87 -45.65
CA ALA A 2 -13.03 2.00 -45.48
C ALA A 2 -12.99 2.60 -44.05
N ASN A 3 -13.76 2.05 -43.11
CA ASN A 3 -13.94 2.62 -41.77
C ASN A 3 -13.15 1.88 -40.67
N ILE A 4 -12.64 0.69 -41.00
CA ILE A 4 -11.90 -0.17 -40.07
C ILE A 4 -10.48 0.38 -39.85
N ASP A 5 -9.87 0.96 -40.89
CA ASP A 5 -8.51 1.51 -40.83
C ASP A 5 -8.45 2.81 -39.99
N LYS A 6 -9.44 3.71 -40.13
CA LYS A 6 -9.53 4.93 -39.30
C LYS A 6 -9.71 4.61 -37.82
N GLN A 7 -10.56 3.63 -37.48
CA GLN A 7 -10.77 3.22 -36.10
C GLN A 7 -9.50 2.59 -35.51
N GLN A 8 -8.83 1.72 -36.26
CA GLN A 8 -7.55 1.12 -35.85
C GLN A 8 -6.44 2.17 -35.65
N ILE A 9 -6.41 3.25 -36.45
CA ILE A 9 -5.47 4.35 -36.29
C ILE A 9 -5.77 5.15 -35.01
N GLU A 10 -7.03 5.46 -34.73
CA GLU A 10 -7.43 6.16 -33.50
C GLU A 10 -7.20 5.30 -32.24
N ASP A 11 -7.48 4.00 -32.29
CA ASP A 11 -7.21 3.08 -31.19
C ASP A 11 -5.70 2.94 -30.91
N LYS A 12 -4.87 2.90 -31.97
CA LYS A 12 -3.39 2.93 -31.83
C LYS A 12 -2.89 4.25 -31.24
N LYS A 13 -3.46 5.39 -31.63
CA LYS A 13 -3.13 6.70 -31.02
C LYS A 13 -3.56 6.79 -29.57
N ALA A 14 -4.74 6.26 -29.23
CA ALA A 14 -5.24 6.21 -27.86
C ALA A 14 -4.35 5.30 -26.99
N ALA A 15 -3.96 4.12 -27.51
CA ALA A 15 -3.04 3.22 -26.84
C ALA A 15 -1.63 3.83 -26.66
N ALA A 16 -1.14 4.57 -27.65
CA ALA A 16 0.12 5.30 -27.55
C ALA A 16 0.04 6.44 -26.50
N LYS A 17 -1.04 7.24 -26.50
CA LYS A 17 -1.30 8.26 -25.47
C LYS A 17 -1.41 7.64 -24.08
N ALA A 18 -2.08 6.48 -23.95
CA ALA A 18 -2.19 5.77 -22.68
C ALA A 18 -0.82 5.27 -22.18
N LYS A 19 0.02 4.72 -23.07
CA LYS A 19 1.41 4.32 -22.74
C LYS A 19 2.28 5.51 -22.32
N VAL A 20 2.18 6.64 -23.02
CA VAL A 20 2.89 7.88 -22.67
C VAL A 20 2.41 8.42 -21.32
N ASN A 21 1.10 8.43 -21.07
CA ASN A 21 0.55 8.83 -19.77
C ASN A 21 0.96 7.87 -18.65
N GLN A 22 1.02 6.57 -18.92
CA GLN A 22 1.52 5.57 -17.98
C GLN A 22 3.00 5.80 -17.66
N TRP A 23 3.82 6.10 -18.66
CA TRP A 23 5.23 6.44 -18.50
C TRP A 23 5.41 7.76 -17.73
N LYS A 24 4.64 8.81 -18.04
CA LYS A 24 4.63 10.09 -17.31
C LYS A 24 4.17 9.93 -15.86
N ARG A 25 3.18 9.08 -15.59
CA ARG A 25 2.75 8.73 -14.22
C ARG A 25 3.84 8.01 -13.44
N LYS A 26 4.62 7.15 -14.11
CA LYS A 26 5.80 6.50 -13.52
C LYS A 26 6.94 7.50 -13.28
N GLN A 27 7.04 8.55 -14.10
CA GLN A 27 7.98 9.65 -13.96
C GLN A 27 7.38 10.87 -13.28
N LYS A 28 6.56 10.71 -12.23
CA LYS A 28 6.14 11.89 -11.44
C LYS A 28 7.41 12.58 -10.90
N PRO A 29 7.68 13.83 -11.30
CA PRO A 29 8.89 14.51 -10.86
C PRO A 29 8.84 14.70 -9.34
N LEU A 30 9.97 14.46 -8.68
CA LEU A 30 10.09 14.53 -7.22
C LEU A 30 9.90 15.96 -6.68
N VAL A 31 10.10 16.95 -7.56
CA VAL A 31 9.95 18.37 -7.29
C VAL A 31 9.21 18.98 -8.48
N GLN A 32 8.16 19.75 -8.21
CA GLN A 32 7.54 20.60 -9.23
C GLN A 32 8.30 21.92 -9.22
N MET A 33 9.01 22.20 -10.32
CA MET A 33 9.73 23.46 -10.46
C MET A 33 8.75 24.59 -10.80
N PRO A 34 8.98 25.81 -10.27
CA PRO A 34 8.19 26.98 -10.61
C PRO A 34 8.41 27.37 -12.08
N GLU A 35 7.48 28.15 -12.63
CA GLU A 35 7.66 28.73 -13.96
C GLU A 35 8.69 29.86 -13.92
N LEU A 36 9.54 29.93 -14.95
CA LEU A 36 10.60 30.93 -15.05
C LEU A 36 10.02 32.31 -15.36
N THR A 37 10.43 33.31 -14.57
CA THR A 37 10.04 34.71 -14.74
C THR A 37 10.99 35.48 -15.65
N GLY A 38 12.19 34.93 -15.90
CA GLY A 38 13.23 35.52 -16.75
C GLY A 38 14.23 36.39 -16.00
N ASP A 39 14.04 36.60 -14.69
CA ASP A 39 15.03 37.20 -13.80
C ASP A 39 15.85 36.09 -13.13
N ALA A 40 17.16 36.10 -13.35
CA ALA A 40 18.05 35.02 -12.92
C ALA A 40 18.12 34.87 -11.39
N GLU A 41 18.02 35.96 -10.62
CA GLU A 41 18.08 35.89 -9.15
C GLU A 41 16.77 35.38 -8.57
N VAL A 42 15.64 35.84 -9.10
CA VAL A 42 14.29 35.40 -8.68
C VAL A 42 14.09 33.92 -9.02
N ASP A 43 14.43 33.51 -10.23
CA ASP A 43 14.25 32.14 -10.71
C ASP A 43 15.16 31.17 -9.93
N SER A 44 16.43 31.53 -9.71
CA SER A 44 17.36 30.70 -8.92
C SER A 44 16.89 30.48 -7.48
N LYS A 45 16.32 31.52 -6.86
CA LYS A 45 15.77 31.43 -5.51
C LYS A 45 14.54 30.53 -5.47
N ALA A 46 13.62 30.71 -6.42
CA ALA A 46 12.40 29.93 -6.51
C ALA A 46 12.69 28.44 -6.74
N ASP A 47 13.69 28.13 -7.58
CA ASP A 47 14.17 26.77 -7.82
C ASP A 47 14.73 26.13 -6.55
N LEU A 48 15.60 26.84 -5.82
CA LEU A 48 16.17 26.35 -4.57
C LEU A 48 15.10 26.09 -3.50
N ASP A 49 14.09 26.94 -3.41
CA ASP A 49 12.99 26.78 -2.47
C ASP A 49 12.10 25.59 -2.85
N ALA A 50 11.82 25.39 -4.13
CA ALA A 50 11.09 24.22 -4.62
C ALA A 50 11.85 22.92 -4.32
N VAL A 51 13.16 22.89 -4.58
CA VAL A 51 14.03 21.73 -4.27
C VAL A 51 14.04 21.42 -2.78
N LYS A 52 14.25 22.44 -1.92
CA LYS A 52 14.22 22.28 -0.46
C LYS A 52 12.88 21.75 0.03
N LYS A 53 11.78 22.25 -0.51
CA LYS A 53 10.43 21.77 -0.20
C LYS A 53 10.29 20.28 -0.57
N GLY A 54 10.73 19.89 -1.76
CA GLY A 54 10.69 18.49 -2.20
C GLY A 54 11.48 17.54 -1.27
N PHE A 55 12.66 17.95 -0.80
CA PHE A 55 13.41 17.16 0.19
C PHE A 55 12.67 17.00 1.51
N ARG A 56 12.06 18.08 2.02
CA ARG A 56 11.30 18.06 3.27
C ARG A 56 10.05 17.18 3.16
N ASP A 57 9.34 17.28 2.05
CA ASP A 57 8.13 16.49 1.81
C ASP A 57 8.47 15.01 1.66
N ARG A 58 9.58 14.68 0.98
CA ARG A 58 10.08 13.31 0.88
C ARG A 58 10.51 12.74 2.23
N LEU A 59 11.25 13.51 3.03
CA LEU A 59 11.66 13.09 4.36
C LEU A 59 10.45 12.81 5.26
N LYS A 60 9.41 13.63 5.20
CA LYS A 60 8.15 13.39 5.92
C LYS A 60 7.46 12.10 5.46
N ALA A 61 7.35 11.89 4.15
CA ALA A 61 6.73 10.69 3.59
C ALA A 61 7.51 9.42 3.95
N GLU A 62 8.84 9.49 3.95
CA GLU A 62 9.71 8.37 4.33
C GLU A 62 9.64 8.08 5.84
N ASN A 63 9.62 9.11 6.68
CA ASN A 63 9.41 8.94 8.12
C ASN A 63 8.05 8.32 8.43
N LYS A 64 6.99 8.76 7.74
CA LYS A 64 5.66 8.14 7.88
C LYS A 64 5.71 6.67 7.49
N ARG A 65 6.24 6.35 6.30
CA ARG A 65 6.42 4.96 5.85
C ARG A 65 7.26 4.13 6.83
N LYS A 66 8.31 4.72 7.41
CA LYS A 66 9.14 4.04 8.40
C LYS A 66 8.31 3.68 9.64
N VAL A 67 7.51 4.61 10.16
CA VAL A 67 6.63 4.35 11.30
C VAL A 67 5.62 3.26 10.94
N ASP A 68 4.89 3.40 9.83
CA ASP A 68 3.87 2.44 9.37
C ASP A 68 4.42 1.02 9.13
N VAL A 69 5.72 0.87 8.84
CA VAL A 69 6.36 -0.44 8.58
C VAL A 69 7.06 -1.00 9.82
N THR A 70 7.51 -0.15 10.73
CA THR A 70 8.31 -0.56 11.90
C THR A 70 7.44 -0.77 13.13
N ASP A 71 6.37 0.03 13.27
CA ASP A 71 5.34 -0.27 14.25
C ASP A 71 4.56 -1.48 13.75
N SER A 72 4.53 -2.52 14.56
CA SER A 72 3.87 -3.76 14.18
C SER A 72 2.38 -3.72 14.52
N GLU A 73 1.90 -2.65 15.18
CA GLU A 73 0.48 -2.34 15.45
C GLU A 73 -0.34 -3.52 16.00
N TYR A 74 0.30 -4.46 16.71
CA TYR A 74 -0.37 -5.55 17.40
C TYR A 74 -0.66 -5.14 18.84
N TRP A 75 -1.93 -4.88 19.15
CA TRP A 75 -2.36 -4.30 20.43
C TRP A 75 -2.85 -5.32 21.48
N PHE A 76 -3.00 -6.60 21.10
CA PHE A 76 -3.56 -7.64 21.97
C PHE A 76 -2.60 -8.81 22.13
N CYS A 77 -2.31 -9.18 23.38
CA CYS A 77 -1.48 -10.35 23.71
C CYS A 77 -2.05 -11.08 24.93
N VAL A 78 -2.16 -12.40 24.84
CA VAL A 78 -2.51 -13.28 25.96
C VAL A 78 -1.30 -14.13 26.32
N CYS A 79 -0.79 -13.98 27.54
CA CYS A 79 0.43 -14.64 28.00
C CYS A 79 0.11 -15.90 28.82
N PHE A 80 0.83 -16.99 28.55
CA PHE A 80 0.78 -18.24 29.30
C PHE A 80 2.19 -18.64 29.74
N GLN A 81 2.31 -19.42 30.82
CA GLN A 81 3.62 -19.89 31.28
C GLN A 81 4.17 -21.02 30.42
N SER A 82 3.31 -21.75 29.71
CA SER A 82 3.71 -22.81 28.79
C SER A 82 2.89 -22.81 27.51
N ARG A 83 3.49 -23.37 26.45
CA ARG A 83 2.82 -23.58 25.15
C ARG A 83 1.60 -24.50 25.26
N ALA A 84 1.65 -25.51 26.14
CA ALA A 84 0.52 -26.41 26.35
C ALA A 84 -0.70 -25.66 26.93
N GLN A 85 -0.47 -24.68 27.81
CA GLN A 85 -1.56 -23.84 28.35
C GLN A 85 -2.18 -22.97 27.25
N SER A 86 -1.36 -22.32 26.40
CA SER A 86 -1.88 -21.48 25.33
C SER A 86 -2.64 -22.29 24.28
N GLU A 87 -2.14 -23.47 23.90
CA GLU A 87 -2.82 -24.35 22.94
C GLU A 87 -4.13 -24.90 23.49
N ALA A 88 -4.17 -25.30 24.77
CA ALA A 88 -5.40 -25.71 25.43
C ALA A 88 -6.42 -24.57 25.43
N PHE A 89 -6.03 -23.37 25.86
CA PHE A 89 -6.91 -22.20 25.84
C PHE A 89 -7.50 -21.91 24.46
N LEU A 90 -6.65 -21.83 23.42
CA LEU A 90 -7.09 -21.53 22.05
C LEU A 90 -8.05 -22.58 21.48
N ARG A 91 -7.86 -23.85 21.85
CA ARG A 91 -8.74 -24.94 21.45
C ARG A 91 -10.09 -24.84 22.13
N GLU A 92 -10.11 -24.68 23.46
CA GLU A 92 -11.36 -24.68 24.24
C GLU A 92 -12.25 -23.46 23.92
N ILE A 93 -11.67 -22.29 23.66
CA ILE A 93 -12.43 -21.09 23.27
C ILE A 93 -12.79 -21.05 21.76
N GLY A 94 -12.28 -22.01 20.99
CA GLY A 94 -12.52 -22.11 19.55
C GLY A 94 -11.78 -21.08 18.68
N TRP A 95 -10.81 -20.33 19.22
CA TRP A 95 -10.05 -19.32 18.47
C TRP A 95 -8.93 -19.93 17.62
N ARG A 96 -8.57 -21.21 17.86
CA ARG A 96 -7.51 -21.91 17.11
C ARG A 96 -7.66 -21.85 15.59
N LYS A 97 -8.89 -21.75 15.07
CA LYS A 97 -9.16 -21.63 13.63
C LYS A 97 -8.73 -20.30 13.02
N PHE A 98 -8.41 -19.29 13.83
CA PHE A 98 -7.92 -17.99 13.37
C PHE A 98 -6.40 -17.86 13.46
N GLY A 99 -5.70 -18.88 13.98
CA GLY A 99 -4.25 -18.89 14.15
C GLY A 99 -3.81 -19.48 15.48
N ASP A 100 -2.50 -19.40 15.72
CA ASP A 100 -1.86 -19.88 16.95
C ASP A 100 -1.25 -18.77 17.79
N LYS A 101 -0.33 -18.01 17.20
CA LYS A 101 0.44 -16.95 17.84
C LYS A 101 -0.09 -15.58 17.47
N TYR A 102 -0.51 -15.41 16.23
CA TYR A 102 -1.12 -14.19 15.72
C TYR A 102 -2.54 -14.51 15.27
N LEU A 103 -3.51 -13.82 15.86
CA LEU A 103 -4.93 -13.98 15.58
C LEU A 103 -5.45 -12.69 14.96
N ASP A 104 -6.32 -12.83 13.97
CA ASP A 104 -7.09 -11.70 13.44
C ASP A 104 -8.18 -11.31 14.44
N GLY A 105 -7.96 -10.19 15.14
CA GLY A 105 -8.86 -9.67 16.17
C GLY A 105 -10.26 -9.31 15.64
N VAL A 106 -10.38 -8.92 14.36
CA VAL A 106 -11.66 -8.61 13.72
C VAL A 106 -12.49 -9.88 13.54
N LYS A 107 -11.84 -10.98 13.12
CA LYS A 107 -12.50 -12.28 13.01
C LYS A 107 -12.91 -12.85 14.38
N VAL A 108 -12.06 -12.66 15.40
CA VAL A 108 -12.38 -13.05 16.79
C VAL A 108 -13.58 -12.24 17.30
N ALA A 109 -13.59 -10.91 17.15
CA ALA A 109 -14.71 -10.07 17.57
C ALA A 109 -16.03 -10.46 16.90
N LYS A 110 -16.00 -10.70 15.58
CA LYS A 110 -17.15 -11.17 14.81
C LYS A 110 -17.69 -12.51 15.31
N MET A 111 -16.83 -13.46 15.65
CA MET A 111 -17.24 -14.74 16.25
C MET A 111 -17.94 -14.50 17.60
N MET A 112 -17.40 -13.61 18.41
CA MET A 112 -17.90 -13.34 19.76
C MET A 112 -19.15 -12.46 19.77
N GLY A 113 -19.59 -11.94 18.61
CA GLY A 113 -20.71 -11.00 18.52
C GLY A 113 -20.39 -9.62 19.12
N ILE A 114 -19.11 -9.24 19.14
CA ILE A 114 -18.65 -7.94 19.64
C ILE A 114 -18.60 -6.96 18.48
N GLU A 115 -19.29 -5.83 18.61
CA GLU A 115 -19.17 -4.70 17.69
C GLU A 115 -17.89 -3.93 17.97
N LEU A 116 -17.05 -3.76 16.96
CA LEU A 116 -15.82 -2.98 17.04
C LEU A 116 -16.08 -1.53 16.63
N PRO A 117 -15.36 -0.55 17.20
CA PRO A 117 -15.41 0.83 16.73
C PRO A 117 -14.95 0.92 15.28
N ASP A 118 -15.54 1.85 14.53
CA ASP A 118 -15.06 2.22 13.20
C ASP A 118 -13.79 3.05 13.36
N ASP A 119 -12.66 2.52 12.92
CA ASP A 119 -11.35 3.18 13.01
C ASP A 119 -10.58 2.99 11.70
N GLU A 120 -9.92 4.06 11.25
CA GLU A 120 -9.12 4.05 10.03
C GLU A 120 -7.71 3.57 10.35
N VAL A 121 -7.50 2.26 10.35
CA VAL A 121 -6.15 1.68 10.44
C VAL A 121 -5.41 1.95 9.12
N PRO A 122 -4.14 2.40 9.13
CA PRO A 122 -3.35 2.54 7.92
C PRO A 122 -3.29 1.18 7.22
N TYR A 123 -3.99 1.05 6.09
CA TYR A 123 -4.12 -0.21 5.37
C TYR A 123 -2.74 -0.76 4.99
N VAL A 124 -2.28 -1.79 5.69
CA VAL A 124 -1.23 -2.68 5.16
C VAL A 124 -1.90 -3.47 4.06
N ALA A 125 -1.64 -3.08 2.81
CA ALA A 125 -2.28 -3.74 1.70
C ALA A 125 -2.09 -5.26 1.79
N GLU A 126 -3.19 -6.01 1.63
CA GLU A 126 -3.13 -7.46 1.49
C GLU A 126 -1.93 -7.76 0.58
N PRO A 127 -1.00 -8.63 1.04
CA PRO A 127 0.22 -8.88 0.30
C PRO A 127 -0.20 -9.27 -1.11
N LYS A 128 0.17 -8.43 -2.08
CA LYS A 128 -0.21 -8.63 -3.47
C LYS A 128 0.32 -10.01 -3.87
N ILE A 129 -0.58 -10.97 -3.97
CA ILE A 129 -0.24 -12.33 -4.35
C ILE A 129 0.41 -12.25 -5.72
N ASP A 130 1.69 -12.62 -5.78
CA ASP A 130 2.40 -12.67 -7.05
C ASP A 130 1.80 -13.82 -7.86
N LYS A 131 1.27 -13.50 -9.05
CA LYS A 131 0.61 -14.48 -9.92
C LYS A 131 1.52 -15.64 -10.31
N VAL A 132 2.82 -15.39 -10.41
CA VAL A 132 3.81 -16.42 -10.71
C VAL A 132 3.98 -17.34 -9.50
N TRP A 133 3.99 -16.81 -8.28
CA TRP A 133 4.08 -17.61 -7.07
C TRP A 133 2.79 -18.39 -6.79
N ALA A 134 1.62 -17.77 -7.03
CA ALA A 134 0.34 -18.45 -6.93
C ALA A 134 0.22 -19.63 -7.88
N SER A 135 0.82 -19.56 -9.07
CA SER A 135 0.81 -20.70 -10.03
C SER A 135 1.66 -21.89 -9.61
N PHE A 136 2.46 -21.78 -8.55
CA PHE A 136 3.26 -22.88 -8.00
C PHE A 136 2.62 -23.52 -6.75
N VAL A 137 1.49 -23.00 -6.28
CA VAL A 137 0.73 -23.64 -5.20
C VAL A 137 -0.23 -24.61 -5.87
N ASP A 138 0.05 -25.91 -5.78
CA ASP A 138 -0.85 -26.95 -6.24
C ASP A 138 -2.13 -26.92 -5.40
N ASP A 139 -3.29 -26.98 -6.04
CA ASP A 139 -4.62 -27.07 -5.40
C ASP A 139 -4.86 -28.46 -4.77
N GLU A 140 -3.87 -29.02 -4.05
CA GLU A 140 -4.00 -30.30 -3.37
C GLU A 140 -4.31 -30.14 -1.87
N GLU A 141 -5.48 -30.69 -1.52
CA GLU A 141 -6.15 -30.93 -0.22
C GLU A 141 -7.02 -29.82 0.41
#